data_AF-A0A069D0F4-F1
#
_entry.id   AF-A0A069D0F4-F1
#
_cell.length_a   1.000
_cell.length_b   1.000
_cell.length_c   1.000
_cell.angle_alpha   90.00
_cell.angle_beta   90.00
_cell.angle_gamma   90.00
#
_symmetry.space_group_name_H-M   'P 1'
#
loop_
_entity.id
_entity.type
_entity.pdbx_description
1 polymer ?
#
loop_
_entity_poly.entity_id
_entity_poly.type
_entity_poly.pdbx_seq_one_letter_code
_entity_poly.pdbx_strand_id
1 'polypeptide(L)'
;MFLKLTDKQFETHKFLYPWDYEAIGAMSKAGVRKAEMVGLVANNLTVEIAPCDLEGSLSIFINIIKYLRVYKVVYAPSTLEAVKLIFDSDLSEALYSLVTNRDIKDNLVSVISKPNWQTILDLMLDHQRLKSLGYGFYADICY
;
A
#
# COMPACT_ATOMS: atom_id res chain seq x y z
N MET A 1 -6.49 -8.43 -10.49
CA MET A 1 -6.38 -8.87 -9.08
C MET A 1 -7.32 -10.03 -8.79
N PHE A 2 -6.92 -10.96 -7.91
CA PHE A 2 -7.78 -12.01 -7.37
C PHE A 2 -7.31 -12.44 -5.98
N LEU A 3 -8.23 -12.96 -5.17
CA LEU A 3 -7.92 -13.66 -3.94
C LEU A 3 -7.70 -15.15 -4.28
N LYS A 4 -6.60 -15.71 -3.81
CA LYS A 4 -6.26 -17.12 -3.98
C LYS A 4 -6.33 -17.80 -2.62
N LEU A 5 -7.19 -18.80 -2.51
CA LEU A 5 -7.30 -19.64 -1.32
C LEU A 5 -6.80 -21.03 -1.65
N THR A 6 -5.94 -21.58 -0.78
CA THR A 6 -5.50 -22.97 -0.85
C THR A 6 -6.03 -23.70 0.37
N ASP A 7 -6.76 -24.79 0.13
CA ASP A 7 -7.37 -25.60 1.18
C ASP A 7 -6.37 -26.57 1.84
N LYS A 8 -6.85 -27.42 2.73
CA LYS A 8 -6.02 -28.43 3.41
C LYS A 8 -5.64 -29.60 2.49
N GLN A 9 -6.41 -29.85 1.44
CA GLN A 9 -6.12 -30.82 0.38
C GLN A 9 -5.14 -30.29 -0.69
N PHE A 10 -4.65 -29.05 -0.53
CA PHE A 10 -3.79 -28.34 -1.49
C PHE A 10 -4.49 -27.94 -2.81
N GLU A 11 -5.82 -28.02 -2.86
CA GLU A 11 -6.57 -27.46 -3.98
C GLU A 11 -6.56 -25.93 -3.89
N THR A 12 -6.50 -25.28 -5.06
CA THR A 12 -6.40 -23.82 -5.16
C THR A 12 -7.64 -23.26 -5.84
N HIS A 13 -8.25 -22.30 -5.17
CA HIS A 13 -9.45 -21.61 -5.63
C HIS A 13 -9.14 -20.13 -5.84
N LYS A 14 -9.58 -19.59 -6.97
CA LYS A 14 -9.35 -18.19 -7.35
C LYS A 14 -10.67 -17.44 -7.36
N PHE A 15 -10.72 -16.34 -6.62
CA PHE A 15 -11.84 -15.42 -6.54
C PHE A 15 -11.44 -14.10 -7.17
N LEU A 16 -11.93 -13.86 -8.40
CA LEU A 16 -11.70 -12.60 -9.09
C LEU A 16 -12.42 -11.45 -8.37
N TYR A 17 -11.87 -10.25 -8.43
CA TYR A 17 -12.54 -9.06 -7.92
C TYR A 17 -13.56 -8.53 -8.95
N PRO A 18 -14.75 -8.04 -8.56
CA PRO A 18 -15.26 -7.91 -7.18
C PRO A 18 -15.57 -9.26 -6.54
N TRP A 19 -15.23 -9.41 -5.26
CA TRP A 19 -15.35 -10.67 -4.55
C TRP A 19 -16.78 -11.00 -4.16
N ASP A 20 -17.09 -12.30 -4.28
CA ASP A 20 -18.26 -12.91 -3.65
C ASP A 20 -17.89 -13.29 -2.20
N TYR A 21 -18.36 -12.49 -1.24
CA TYR A 21 -18.09 -12.70 0.18
C TYR A 21 -18.76 -13.96 0.72
N GLU A 22 -19.90 -14.38 0.15
CA GLU A 22 -20.58 -15.59 0.60
C GLU A 22 -19.77 -16.82 0.20
N ALA A 23 -19.30 -16.87 -1.06
CA ALA A 23 -18.47 -17.96 -1.55
C ALA A 23 -17.13 -18.04 -0.80
N ILE A 24 -16.47 -16.89 -0.55
CA ILE A 24 -15.22 -16.82 0.23
C ILE A 24 -15.47 -17.25 1.68
N GLY A 25 -16.55 -16.79 2.30
CA GLY A 25 -16.90 -17.14 3.68
C GLY A 25 -17.22 -18.62 3.85
N ALA A 26 -17.93 -19.22 2.89
CA ALA A 26 -18.20 -20.66 2.88
C ALA A 26 -16.88 -21.47 2.78
N MET A 27 -15.97 -21.04 1.91
CA MET A 27 -14.66 -21.69 1.75
C MET A 27 -13.75 -21.50 2.97
N SER A 28 -13.76 -20.32 3.57
CA SER A 28 -13.00 -20.04 4.79
C SER A 28 -13.38 -21.00 5.92
N LYS A 29 -14.70 -21.22 6.12
CA LYS A 29 -15.24 -22.16 7.11
C LYS A 29 -14.91 -23.63 6.83
N ALA A 30 -14.77 -24.00 5.56
CA ALA A 30 -14.38 -25.36 5.15
C ALA A 30 -12.92 -25.69 5.47
N GLY A 31 -12.09 -24.68 5.77
CA GLY A 31 -10.73 -24.83 6.23
C GLY A 31 -9.70 -24.39 5.20
N VAL A 32 -9.24 -23.15 5.32
CA VAL A 32 -8.19 -22.57 4.48
C VAL A 32 -6.81 -22.79 5.13
N ARG A 33 -5.86 -23.28 4.35
CA ARG A 33 -4.45 -23.39 4.76
C ARG A 33 -3.66 -22.14 4.43
N LYS A 34 -3.90 -21.56 3.25
CA LYS A 34 -3.18 -20.38 2.76
C LYS A 34 -4.15 -19.43 2.08
N ALA A 35 -4.03 -18.14 2.36
CA ALA A 35 -4.74 -17.09 1.65
C ALA A 35 -3.75 -16.08 1.08
N GLU A 36 -3.93 -15.69 -0.18
CA GLU A 36 -3.02 -14.80 -0.89
C GLU A 36 -3.81 -13.78 -1.72
N MET A 37 -3.46 -12.50 -1.59
CA MET A 37 -3.91 -11.45 -2.52
C MET A 37 -2.95 -11.38 -3.70
N VAL A 38 -3.44 -11.56 -4.92
CA VAL A 38 -2.59 -11.56 -6.12
C VAL A 38 -2.96 -10.41 -7.04
N GLY A 39 -1.94 -9.68 -7.50
CA GLY A 39 -2.07 -8.73 -8.60
C GLY A 39 -2.76 -7.42 -8.23
N LEU A 40 -2.55 -6.92 -6.99
CA LEU A 40 -3.23 -5.71 -6.51
C LEU A 40 -2.63 -4.42 -7.08
N VAL A 41 -1.31 -4.24 -6.98
CA VAL A 41 -0.59 -3.06 -7.53
C VAL A 41 0.35 -3.40 -8.68
N ALA A 42 0.78 -4.66 -8.79
CA ALA A 42 1.57 -5.17 -9.89
C ALA A 42 1.14 -6.61 -10.18
N ASN A 43 1.11 -7.02 -11.45
CA ASN A 43 0.51 -8.29 -11.91
C ASN A 43 1.02 -9.54 -11.17
N ASN A 44 2.26 -9.52 -10.68
CA ASN A 44 2.89 -10.66 -9.99
C ASN A 44 3.06 -10.44 -8.48
N LEU A 45 2.62 -9.30 -7.94
CA LEU A 45 2.69 -9.08 -6.50
C LEU A 45 1.71 -10.02 -5.80
N THR A 46 2.24 -10.79 -4.86
CA THR A 46 1.47 -11.68 -3.99
C THR A 46 1.66 -11.24 -2.54
N VAL A 47 0.55 -10.98 -1.84
CA VAL A 47 0.54 -10.62 -0.42
C VAL A 47 -0.13 -11.74 0.35
N GLU A 48 0.61 -12.39 1.23
CA GLU A 48 0.09 -13.47 2.07
C GLU A 48 -0.80 -12.89 3.17
N ILE A 49 -1.93 -13.56 3.41
CA ILE A 49 -2.91 -13.23 4.42
C ILE A 49 -2.98 -14.42 5.37
N ALA A 50 -2.83 -14.18 6.66
CA ALA A 50 -3.05 -15.23 7.65
C ALA A 50 -4.50 -15.72 7.54
N PRO A 51 -4.77 -17.04 7.41
CA PRO A 51 -6.13 -17.54 7.20
C PRO A 51 -7.12 -17.10 8.29
N CYS A 52 -6.66 -16.95 9.54
CA CYS A 52 -7.48 -16.47 10.66
C CYS A 52 -7.93 -15.01 10.52
N ASP A 53 -7.17 -14.20 9.78
CA ASP A 53 -7.42 -12.77 9.62
C ASP A 53 -8.16 -12.47 8.32
N LEU A 54 -8.53 -13.49 7.53
CA LEU A 54 -9.05 -13.31 6.17
C LEU A 54 -10.21 -12.32 6.12
N GLU A 55 -11.26 -12.51 6.92
CA GLU A 55 -12.44 -11.65 6.94
C GLU A 55 -12.09 -10.18 7.25
N GLY A 56 -11.30 -9.93 8.29
CA GLY A 56 -10.85 -8.58 8.65
C GLY A 56 -9.96 -7.95 7.57
N SER A 57 -9.15 -8.77 6.91
CA SER A 57 -8.22 -8.34 5.87
C SER A 57 -8.91 -7.95 4.58
N LEU A 58 -10.04 -8.59 4.22
CA LEU A 58 -10.80 -8.22 3.03
C LEU A 58 -11.23 -6.74 3.09
N SER A 59 -11.66 -6.26 4.26
CA SER A 59 -12.03 -4.85 4.45
C SER A 59 -10.85 -3.90 4.22
N ILE A 60 -9.65 -4.31 4.66
CA ILE A 60 -8.42 -3.55 4.43
C ILE A 60 -8.09 -3.49 2.93
N PHE A 61 -8.17 -4.62 2.22
CA PHE A 61 -7.93 -4.65 0.78
C PHE A 61 -8.97 -3.87 -0.03
N ILE A 62 -10.25 -3.90 0.36
CA ILE A 62 -11.27 -3.03 -0.25
C ILE A 62 -10.86 -1.56 -0.11
N ASN A 63 -10.38 -1.15 1.07
CA ASN A 63 -9.93 0.21 1.29
C ASN A 63 -8.74 0.54 0.39
N ILE A 64 -7.74 -0.35 0.28
CA ILE A 64 -6.61 -0.18 -0.64
C ILE A 64 -7.07 -0.02 -2.09
N ILE A 65 -8.01 -0.83 -2.57
CA ILE A 65 -8.59 -0.71 -3.92
C ILE A 65 -9.27 0.64 -4.13
N LYS A 66 -9.95 1.18 -3.11
CA LYS A 66 -10.54 2.52 -3.18
C LYS A 66 -9.48 3.60 -3.31
N TYR A 67 -8.40 3.51 -2.52
CA TYR A 67 -7.28 4.46 -2.60
C TYR A 67 -6.57 4.40 -3.96
N LEU A 68 -6.37 3.20 -4.52
CA LEU A 68 -5.76 2.99 -5.83
C LEU A 68 -6.46 3.73 -6.97
N ARG A 69 -7.75 4.08 -6.82
CA ARG A 69 -8.50 4.84 -7.83
C ARG A 69 -8.27 6.34 -7.79
N VAL A 70 -7.66 6.86 -6.72
CA VAL A 70 -7.58 8.30 -6.44
C VAL A 70 -6.16 8.76 -6.15
N TYR A 71 -5.35 7.90 -5.52
CA TYR A 71 -4.01 8.23 -5.02
C TYR A 71 -2.96 7.27 -5.58
N LYS A 72 -1.70 7.73 -5.62
CA LYS A 72 -0.56 6.82 -5.87
C LYS A 72 -0.40 5.91 -4.65
N VAL A 73 -0.56 4.60 -4.85
CA VAL A 73 -0.43 3.58 -3.82
C VAL A 73 0.68 2.61 -4.20
N VAL A 74 1.55 2.31 -3.24
CA VAL A 74 2.70 1.42 -3.41
C VAL A 74 2.70 0.32 -2.36
N TYR A 75 3.38 -0.79 -2.66
CA TYR A 75 3.67 -1.86 -1.70
C TYR A 75 5.16 -1.84 -1.37
N ALA A 76 5.50 -1.73 -0.08
CA ALA A 76 6.87 -1.59 0.37
C ALA A 76 7.11 -2.25 1.75
N PRO A 77 8.34 -2.71 2.05
CA PRO A 77 8.67 -3.29 3.35
C PRO A 77 8.80 -2.27 4.48
N SER A 78 8.92 -0.98 4.17
CA SER A 78 9.05 0.10 5.13
C SER A 78 8.49 1.42 4.59
N THR A 79 8.27 2.39 5.47
CA THR A 79 7.85 3.74 5.09
C THR A 79 8.86 4.43 4.18
N LEU A 80 10.16 4.30 4.46
CA LEU A 80 11.21 4.91 3.64
C LEU A 80 11.23 4.36 2.21
N GLU A 81 11.10 3.03 2.06
CA GLU A 81 11.02 2.41 0.72
C GLU A 81 9.71 2.78 0.02
N ALA A 82 8.61 2.95 0.76
CA ALA A 82 7.37 3.44 0.18
C ALA A 82 7.53 4.85 -0.41
N VAL A 83 8.18 5.77 0.32
CA VAL A 83 8.47 7.12 -0.17
C VAL A 83 9.30 7.09 -1.45
N LYS A 84 10.35 6.26 -1.49
CA LYS A 84 11.15 6.09 -2.71
C LYS A 84 10.30 5.62 -3.89
N LEU A 85 9.44 4.62 -3.69
CA LEU A 85 8.55 4.11 -4.75
C LEU A 85 7.46 5.12 -5.15
N ILE A 86 6.98 5.95 -4.23
CA ILE A 86 6.00 7.01 -4.52
C ILE A 86 6.60 8.04 -5.49
N PHE A 87 7.89 8.34 -5.39
CA PHE A 87 8.56 9.29 -6.27
C PHE A 87 9.46 8.61 -7.31
N ASP A 88 9.26 7.32 -7.59
CA ASP A 88 10.03 6.55 -8.57
C ASP A 88 11.57 6.69 -8.40
N SER A 89 12.01 6.86 -7.15
CA SER A 89 13.38 7.15 -6.73
C SER A 89 14.00 8.44 -7.31
N ASP A 90 13.18 9.38 -7.78
CA ASP A 90 13.59 10.74 -8.13
C ASP A 90 13.49 11.68 -6.91
N LEU A 91 14.64 11.93 -6.31
CA LEU A 91 14.74 12.80 -5.13
C LEU A 91 14.40 14.27 -5.44
N SER A 92 14.67 14.71 -6.68
CA SER A 92 14.42 16.10 -7.09
C SER A 92 12.93 16.34 -7.28
N GLU A 93 12.24 15.39 -7.93
CA GLU A 93 10.79 15.41 -8.06
C GLU A 93 10.11 15.37 -6.69
N ALA A 94 10.58 14.50 -5.79
CA ALA A 94 10.06 14.41 -4.43
C ALA A 94 10.16 15.74 -3.68
N LEU A 95 11.33 16.38 -3.71
CA LEU A 95 11.53 17.67 -3.05
C LEU A 95 10.63 18.74 -3.67
N TYR A 96 10.58 18.82 -5.01
CA TYR A 96 9.75 19.82 -5.70
C TYR A 96 8.26 19.64 -5.40
N SER A 97 7.78 18.39 -5.32
CA SER A 97 6.40 18.06 -5.00
C SER A 97 6.01 18.44 -3.56
N LEU A 98 6.97 18.44 -2.63
CA LEU A 98 6.70 18.62 -1.21
C LEU A 98 6.92 20.04 -0.73
N VAL A 99 7.87 20.79 -1.30
CA VAL A 99 8.20 22.14 -0.81
C VAL A 99 7.09 23.14 -1.18
N THR A 100 6.54 23.81 -0.18
CA THR A 100 5.56 24.89 -0.34
C THR A 100 6.17 26.27 -0.12
N ASN A 101 5.45 27.32 -0.52
CA ASN A 101 5.84 28.72 -0.26
C ASN A 101 5.94 29.08 1.23
N ARG A 102 5.29 28.32 2.13
CA ARG A 102 5.46 28.50 3.59
C ARG A 102 6.79 27.95 4.05
N ASP A 103 7.15 26.76 3.59
CA ASP A 103 8.37 26.09 4.00
C ASP A 103 9.60 26.92 3.57
N ILE A 104 9.56 27.55 2.39
CA ILE A 104 10.61 28.46 1.90
C ILE A 104 10.89 29.63 2.86
N LYS A 105 9.90 30.09 3.64
CA LYS A 105 10.05 31.23 4.57
C LYS A 105 10.69 30.86 5.91
N ASP A 106 10.61 29.60 6.34
CA ASP A 106 10.95 29.16 7.70
C ASP A 106 12.33 28.46 7.82
N ASN A 107 13.36 28.92 7.08
CA ASN A 107 14.76 28.40 7.08
C ASN A 107 15.07 27.12 6.27
N LEU A 108 14.51 26.95 5.07
CA LEU A 108 14.83 25.81 4.19
C LEU A 108 16.25 25.82 3.56
N VAL A 109 17.10 26.83 3.79
CA VAL A 109 18.47 26.85 3.22
C VAL A 109 19.29 25.61 3.66
N SER A 110 19.01 25.04 4.84
CA SER A 110 19.65 23.79 5.31
C SER A 110 19.01 22.50 4.75
N VAL A 111 17.71 22.52 4.43
CA VAL A 111 16.93 21.37 3.94
C VAL A 111 17.07 21.21 2.42
N ILE A 112 17.08 22.31 1.65
CA ILE A 112 17.30 22.31 0.18
C ILE A 112 18.76 22.03 -0.16
N SER A 113 19.71 22.34 0.73
CA SER A 113 21.14 22.26 0.38
C SER A 113 21.67 20.83 0.30
N LYS A 114 21.07 19.86 1.00
CA LYS A 114 21.40 18.41 0.90
C LYS A 114 20.17 17.53 1.18
N PRO A 115 19.13 17.56 0.32
CA PRO A 115 17.99 16.67 0.47
C PRO A 115 18.44 15.21 0.42
N ASN A 116 17.78 14.37 1.21
CA ASN A 116 17.91 12.92 1.15
C ASN A 116 16.55 12.27 1.46
N TRP A 117 16.45 10.96 1.28
CA TRP A 117 15.18 10.26 1.46
C TRP A 117 14.58 10.34 2.86
N GLN A 118 15.41 10.50 3.90
CA GLN A 118 14.90 10.73 5.25
C GLN A 118 14.23 12.10 5.34
N THR A 119 14.87 13.14 4.79
CA THR A 119 14.28 14.48 4.72
C THR A 119 12.96 14.50 3.96
N ILE A 120 12.85 13.76 2.84
CA ILE A 120 11.59 13.64 2.09
C ILE A 120 10.52 12.93 2.91
N LEU A 121 10.87 11.85 3.61
CA LEU A 121 9.95 11.15 4.50
C LEU A 121 9.43 12.08 5.59
N ASP A 122 10.31 12.83 6.25
CA ASP A 122 9.94 13.76 7.31
C ASP A 122 8.96 14.83 6.77
N LEU A 123 9.25 15.41 5.60
CA LEU A 123 8.34 16.36 4.93
C LEU A 123 6.97 15.74 4.58
N MET A 124 6.94 14.50 4.08
CA MET A 124 5.66 13.82 3.81
C MET A 124 4.84 13.58 5.08
N LEU A 125 5.50 13.28 6.21
CA LEU A 125 4.84 13.08 7.49
C LEU A 125 4.29 14.40 8.05
N ASP A 126 5.09 15.47 8.00
CA ASP A 126 4.69 16.80 8.43
C ASP A 126 3.50 17.33 7.61
N HIS A 127 3.50 17.06 6.31
CA HIS A 127 2.40 17.43 5.41
C HIS A 127 1.22 16.45 5.46
N GLN A 128 1.30 15.42 6.31
CA GLN A 128 0.30 14.34 6.42
C GLN A 128 -0.04 13.66 5.09
N ARG A 129 0.92 13.64 4.15
CA ARG A 129 0.78 13.06 2.81
C ARG A 129 0.99 11.55 2.81
N LEU A 130 1.84 11.01 3.68
CA LEU A 130 2.09 9.57 3.71
C LEU A 130 1.08 8.85 4.62
N LYS A 131 0.26 7.98 4.05
CA LYS A 131 -0.72 7.17 4.81
C LYS A 131 -0.44 5.67 4.68
N SER A 132 -0.27 5.00 5.81
CA SER A 132 -0.28 3.52 5.86
C SER A 132 -1.70 3.00 5.68
N LEU A 133 -1.87 2.03 4.77
CA LEU A 133 -3.14 1.36 4.50
C LEU A 133 -3.19 -0.06 5.10
N GLY A 134 -2.11 -0.51 5.74
CA GLY A 134 -1.95 -1.89 6.23
C GLY A 134 -1.35 -2.83 5.18
N TYR A 135 -0.91 -4.02 5.61
CA TYR A 135 -0.32 -5.04 4.72
C TYR A 135 0.84 -4.53 3.85
N GLY A 136 1.66 -3.60 4.36
CA GLY A 136 2.78 -3.03 3.59
C GLY A 136 2.35 -2.09 2.45
N PHE A 137 1.08 -1.72 2.38
CA PHE A 137 0.58 -0.71 1.44
C PHE A 137 0.64 0.69 2.04
N TYR A 138 1.08 1.64 1.22
CA TYR A 138 1.17 3.05 1.56
C TYR A 138 0.61 3.89 0.42
N ALA A 139 -0.02 5.01 0.76
CA ALA A 139 -0.58 5.97 -0.19
C ALA A 139 0.02 7.36 0.02
N ASP A 140 0.20 8.08 -1.08
CA ASP A 140 0.40 9.52 -1.07
C ASP A 140 -0.95 10.25 -1.19
N ILE A 141 -1.45 10.73 -0.06
CA ILE A 141 -2.69 11.49 0.06
C ILE A 141 -2.42 12.99 -0.05
N CYS A 142 -2.21 13.45 -1.28
CA CYS A 142 -2.26 14.87 -1.59
C CYS A 142 -3.71 15.37 -1.57
N TYR A 143 -4.00 16.40 -0.77
CA TYR A 143 -5.28 17.14 -0.83
C TYR A 143 -5.23 18.27 -1.86
#